data_AF-A0A140DME4-F1
#
_entry.id   AF-A0A140DME4-F1
#
_cell.length_a   1.000
_cell.length_b   1.000
_cell.length_c   1.000
_cell.angle_alpha   90.00
_cell.angle_beta   90.00
_cell.angle_gamma   90.00
#
_symmetry.space_group_name_H-M   'P 1'
#
loop_
_entity.id
_entity.type
_entity.pdbx_description
1 polymer ?
#
loop_
_entity_poly.entity_id
_entity_poly.type
_entity_poly.pdbx_seq_one_letter_code
_entity_poly.pdbx_strand_id
1 'polypeptide(L)'
;MTDYHKLLGVEKNASKEEIKKAYEMQVDKMKKEVVNEKRLNQFLKIFDEAYEALISLEENQSVKENLTVAINPKEIQKEKEYSNEEEAYKGRRNSRSKAKGSGGKSNNLKRKETSRNKERKNSLNDDKEEKGRKQRAAEKKSQNDTKKAFNLIMLPFKILAFPFIVVLSVIIAVLQVINIISWIATKVLIVGSISVGAIHLYQVKMGQAINYNILILAGAVLLASFFLPYILKLLLKVLQTINDVLKGFVF
;
A
#
# COMPACT_ATOMS: atom_id res chain seq x y z
N MET A 1 -35.71 14.64 -9.55
CA MET A 1 -36.73 13.60 -9.70
C MET A 1 -36.43 12.92 -11.03
N THR A 2 -36.15 11.61 -11.03
CA THR A 2 -35.81 10.86 -12.25
C THR A 2 -37.08 10.71 -13.08
N ASP A 3 -37.06 11.10 -14.35
CA ASP A 3 -38.22 10.96 -15.25
C ASP A 3 -38.23 9.55 -15.84
N TYR A 4 -38.91 8.63 -15.14
CA TYR A 4 -38.96 7.20 -15.51
C TYR A 4 -39.65 6.96 -16.87
N HIS A 5 -40.60 7.81 -17.28
CA HIS A 5 -41.23 7.75 -18.60
C HIS A 5 -40.21 8.03 -19.71
N LYS A 6 -39.38 9.08 -19.52
CA LYS A 6 -38.29 9.41 -20.44
C LYS A 6 -37.20 8.33 -20.50
N LEU A 7 -36.98 7.62 -19.40
CA LEU A 7 -35.96 6.56 -19.31
C LEU A 7 -36.36 5.31 -20.09
N LEU A 8 -37.64 4.94 -20.06
CA LEU A 8 -38.19 3.84 -20.86
C LEU A 8 -38.55 4.28 -22.30
N GLY A 9 -38.64 5.58 -22.54
CA GLY A 9 -38.99 6.15 -23.84
C GLY A 9 -40.50 6.11 -24.13
N VAL A 10 -41.32 6.22 -23.08
CA VAL A 10 -42.78 6.19 -23.14
C VAL A 10 -43.38 7.55 -22.80
N GLU A 11 -44.58 7.81 -23.30
CA GLU A 11 -45.34 9.02 -22.96
C GLU A 11 -45.86 8.97 -21.51
N LYS A 12 -46.16 10.13 -20.92
CA LYS A 12 -46.56 10.25 -19.49
C LYS A 12 -47.91 9.62 -19.16
N ASN A 13 -48.68 9.28 -20.18
CA ASN A 13 -50.01 8.68 -20.14
C ASN A 13 -50.02 7.29 -20.81
N ALA A 14 -48.85 6.68 -21.01
CA ALA A 14 -48.75 5.34 -21.58
C ALA A 14 -49.44 4.31 -20.68
N SER A 15 -50.13 3.36 -21.30
CA SER A 15 -50.80 2.26 -20.61
C SER A 15 -49.80 1.23 -20.06
N LYS A 16 -50.23 0.43 -19.08
CA LYS A 16 -49.47 -0.71 -18.54
C LYS A 16 -48.85 -1.61 -19.61
N GLU A 17 -49.58 -1.87 -20.68
CA GLU A 17 -49.12 -2.71 -21.80
C GLU A 17 -48.01 -2.03 -22.61
N GLU A 18 -48.12 -0.71 -22.83
CA GLU A 18 -47.11 0.08 -23.53
C GLU A 18 -45.84 0.25 -22.70
N ILE A 19 -45.97 0.46 -21.39
CA ILE A 19 -44.84 0.53 -20.45
C ILE A 19 -44.09 -0.80 -20.43
N LYS A 20 -44.81 -1.93 -20.35
CA LYS A 20 -44.21 -3.28 -20.39
C LYS A 20 -43.50 -3.54 -21.71
N LYS A 21 -44.13 -3.21 -22.84
CA LYS A 21 -43.53 -3.40 -24.17
C LYS A 21 -42.27 -2.57 -24.37
N ALA A 22 -42.27 -1.33 -23.90
CA ALA A 22 -41.10 -0.46 -23.98
C ALA A 22 -39.95 -0.96 -23.09
N TYR A 23 -40.24 -1.45 -21.90
CA TYR A 23 -39.27 -2.09 -21.02
C TYR A 23 -38.61 -3.30 -21.69
N GLU A 24 -39.40 -4.24 -22.23
CA GLU A 24 -38.87 -5.43 -22.91
C GLU A 24 -37.97 -5.06 -24.11
N MET A 25 -38.39 -4.07 -24.91
CA MET A 25 -37.60 -3.58 -26.04
C MET A 25 -36.26 -2.98 -25.61
N GLN A 26 -36.22 -2.20 -24.53
CA GLN A 26 -34.99 -1.58 -24.03
C GLN A 26 -34.03 -2.62 -23.42
N VAL A 27 -34.56 -3.58 -22.68
CA VAL A 27 -33.79 -4.69 -22.11
C VAL A 27 -33.13 -5.52 -23.21
N ASP A 28 -33.87 -5.87 -24.26
CA ASP A 28 -33.35 -6.65 -25.39
C ASP A 28 -32.31 -5.88 -26.21
N LYS A 29 -32.51 -4.57 -26.38
CA LYS A 29 -31.53 -3.69 -27.03
C LYS A 29 -30.22 -3.66 -26.23
N MET A 30 -30.30 -3.46 -24.92
CA MET A 30 -29.12 -3.36 -24.06
C MET A 30 -28.35 -4.69 -23.93
N LYS A 31 -29.05 -5.83 -23.91
CA LYS A 31 -28.42 -7.16 -23.94
C LYS A 31 -27.63 -7.41 -25.23
N LYS A 32 -28.03 -6.80 -26.35
CA LYS A 32 -27.34 -6.91 -27.65
C LYS A 32 -26.17 -5.91 -27.78
N GLU A 33 -26.32 -4.70 -27.27
CA GLU A 33 -25.34 -3.62 -27.42
C GLU A 33 -24.23 -3.65 -26.35
N VAL A 34 -24.50 -4.16 -25.15
CA VAL A 34 -23.57 -4.10 -24.02
C VAL A 34 -22.88 -5.45 -23.80
N VAL A 35 -21.62 -5.55 -24.25
CA VAL A 35 -20.79 -6.76 -24.13
C VAL A 35 -20.33 -7.03 -22.68
N ASN A 36 -20.24 -6.00 -21.84
CA ASN A 36 -19.72 -6.14 -20.46
C ASN A 36 -20.85 -6.43 -19.45
N GLU A 37 -20.83 -7.63 -18.87
CA GLU A 37 -21.84 -8.12 -17.92
C GLU A 37 -22.06 -7.21 -16.70
N LYS A 38 -20.99 -6.64 -16.13
CA LYS A 38 -21.11 -5.76 -14.95
C LYS A 38 -21.84 -4.45 -15.28
N ARG A 39 -21.60 -3.91 -16.48
CA ARG A 39 -22.30 -2.70 -16.95
C ARG A 39 -23.72 -3.02 -17.37
N LEU A 40 -23.94 -4.14 -18.04
CA LEU A 40 -25.27 -4.61 -18.42
C LEU A 40 -26.18 -4.73 -17.19
N ASN A 41 -25.70 -5.34 -16.10
CA ASN A 41 -26.47 -5.47 -14.86
C ASN A 41 -26.81 -4.11 -14.21
N GLN A 42 -25.95 -3.11 -14.36
CA GLN A 42 -26.24 -1.76 -13.88
C GLN A 42 -27.33 -1.08 -14.70
N PHE A 43 -27.31 -1.25 -16.03
CA PHE A 43 -28.37 -0.73 -16.90
C PHE A 43 -29.71 -1.43 -16.65
N LEU A 44 -29.71 -2.77 -16.57
CA LEU A 44 -30.92 -3.55 -16.30
C LEU A 44 -31.55 -3.11 -14.97
N LYS A 45 -30.76 -2.95 -13.91
CA LYS A 45 -31.27 -2.46 -12.62
C LYS A 45 -31.97 -1.10 -12.71
N ILE A 46 -31.48 -0.20 -13.56
CA ILE A 46 -32.09 1.13 -13.75
C ILE A 46 -33.43 1.01 -14.52
N PHE A 47 -33.49 0.12 -15.51
CA PHE A 47 -34.74 -0.16 -16.24
C PHE A 47 -35.77 -0.88 -15.36
N ASP A 48 -35.33 -1.82 -14.51
CA ASP A 48 -36.16 -2.50 -13.52
C ASP A 48 -36.77 -1.48 -12.54
N GLU A 49 -35.94 -0.59 -11.98
CA GLU A 49 -36.40 0.46 -11.07
C GLU A 49 -37.41 1.41 -11.73
N ALA A 50 -37.19 1.76 -13.00
CA ALA A 50 -38.10 2.62 -13.75
C ALA A 50 -39.43 1.93 -14.04
N TYR A 51 -39.41 0.66 -14.43
CA TYR A 51 -40.61 -0.13 -14.69
C TYR A 51 -41.45 -0.28 -13.42
N GLU A 52 -40.85 -0.72 -12.31
CA GLU A 52 -41.56 -0.87 -11.03
C GLU A 52 -42.14 0.45 -10.51
N ALA A 53 -41.40 1.56 -10.69
CA ALA A 53 -41.89 2.89 -10.32
C ALA A 53 -43.10 3.33 -11.17
N LEU A 54 -43.12 3.04 -12.47
CA LEU A 54 -44.26 3.39 -13.33
C LEU A 54 -45.48 2.50 -13.08
N ILE A 55 -45.28 1.19 -12.92
CA ILE A 55 -46.37 0.25 -12.63
C ILE A 55 -47.01 0.56 -11.28
N SER A 56 -46.21 0.85 -10.25
CA SER A 56 -46.74 1.24 -8.93
C SER A 56 -47.44 2.60 -8.97
N LEU A 57 -47.02 3.56 -9.79
CA LEU A 57 -47.73 4.83 -9.98
C LEU A 57 -49.09 4.62 -10.67
N GLU A 58 -49.16 3.78 -11.70
CA GLU A 58 -50.39 3.46 -12.42
C GLU A 58 -51.37 2.64 -11.54
N GLU A 59 -50.88 1.71 -10.72
CA GLU A 59 -51.69 1.00 -9.73
C GLU A 59 -52.24 1.96 -8.65
N ASN A 60 -51.45 2.91 -8.17
CA ASN A 60 -51.93 3.92 -7.22
C ASN A 60 -52.93 4.91 -7.84
N GLN A 61 -52.80 5.20 -9.14
CA GLN A 61 -53.70 6.09 -9.86
C GLN A 61 -55.05 5.41 -10.16
N SER A 62 -55.03 4.14 -10.58
CA SER A 62 -56.24 3.33 -10.73
C SER A 62 -56.93 3.05 -9.38
N VAL A 63 -56.20 2.89 -8.28
CA VAL A 63 -56.78 2.81 -6.93
C VAL A 63 -57.44 4.13 -6.53
N LYS A 64 -56.86 5.30 -6.86
CA LYS A 64 -57.46 6.62 -6.61
C LYS A 64 -58.71 6.90 -7.45
N GLU A 65 -58.73 6.48 -8.72
CA GLU A 65 -59.91 6.59 -9.58
C GLU A 65 -61.05 5.67 -9.12
N ASN A 66 -60.72 4.46 -8.66
CA ASN A 66 -61.70 3.55 -8.08
C ASN A 66 -62.20 4.00 -6.68
N LEU A 67 -61.36 4.68 -5.88
CA LEU A 67 -61.75 5.25 -4.59
C LEU A 67 -62.60 6.52 -4.71
N THR A 68 -62.49 7.28 -5.79
CA THR A 68 -63.28 8.53 -5.97
C THR A 68 -64.73 8.28 -6.37
N VAL A 69 -65.07 7.06 -6.80
CA VAL A 69 -66.45 6.64 -7.12
C VAL A 69 -67.18 6.00 -5.93
N ALA A 70 -66.48 5.59 -4.86
CA ALA A 70 -67.07 4.92 -3.69
C ALA A 70 -66.87 5.75 -2.40
N ILE A 71 -68.00 6.15 -1.79
CA ILE A 71 -68.15 7.14 -0.72
C ILE A 71 -67.64 6.68 0.67
N ASN A 72 -67.25 7.69 1.48
CA ASN A 72 -67.35 7.88 2.95
C ASN A 72 -66.10 7.71 3.86
N PRO A 73 -65.89 8.63 4.82
CA PRO A 73 -64.70 8.70 5.66
C PRO A 73 -64.92 8.01 7.01
N LYS A 74 -64.08 7.03 7.36
CA LYS A 74 -63.75 6.68 8.75
C LYS A 74 -62.66 5.60 8.84
N GLU A 75 -61.80 5.80 9.83
CA GLU A 75 -60.94 4.80 10.52
C GLU A 75 -59.58 4.47 9.86
N ILE A 76 -58.45 4.99 10.38
CA ILE A 76 -57.70 4.70 11.63
C ILE A 76 -56.53 3.72 11.37
N GLN A 77 -55.33 4.29 11.55
CA GLN A 77 -54.05 3.77 12.05
C GLN A 77 -53.93 2.27 12.41
N LYS A 78 -52.78 1.66 12.04
CA LYS A 78 -51.99 0.72 12.89
C LYS A 78 -50.60 0.44 12.31
N GLU A 79 -49.59 1.04 12.94
CA GLU A 79 -48.43 0.42 13.61
C GLU A 79 -47.98 -1.00 13.17
N LYS A 80 -46.67 -1.19 12.89
CA LYS A 80 -45.78 -2.06 13.69
C LYS A 80 -44.30 -2.05 13.26
N GLU A 81 -43.49 -2.03 14.31
CA GLU A 81 -42.04 -2.16 14.49
C GLU A 81 -41.60 -3.65 14.62
N TYR A 82 -40.29 -3.88 14.74
CA TYR A 82 -39.49 -5.11 14.97
C TYR A 82 -38.98 -5.86 13.71
N SER A 83 -37.74 -6.35 13.62
CA SER A 83 -36.77 -6.75 14.67
C SER A 83 -35.30 -6.74 14.20
N ASN A 84 -34.39 -6.55 15.17
CA ASN A 84 -32.95 -6.81 15.17
C ASN A 84 -32.61 -8.29 14.89
N GLU A 85 -31.41 -8.53 14.36
CA GLU A 85 -30.56 -9.68 14.72
C GLU A 85 -29.07 -9.27 14.66
N GLU A 86 -28.48 -9.14 15.84
CA GLU A 86 -27.04 -9.20 16.12
C GLU A 86 -26.62 -10.67 16.28
N GLU A 87 -25.42 -11.05 15.82
CA GLU A 87 -24.40 -11.87 16.53
C GLU A 87 -23.12 -11.80 15.67
N ALA A 88 -21.96 -11.27 16.08
CA ALA A 88 -21.11 -11.50 17.25
C ALA A 88 -20.43 -12.89 17.29
N TYR A 89 -19.21 -13.01 16.73
CA TYR A 89 -18.21 -13.94 17.28
C TYR A 89 -16.81 -13.31 17.41
N LYS A 90 -16.40 -13.30 18.67
CA LYS A 90 -15.09 -12.97 19.28
C LYS A 90 -13.98 -13.81 18.62
N GLY A 91 -12.75 -13.35 18.42
CA GLY A 91 -11.87 -12.61 19.31
C GLY A 91 -10.73 -13.53 19.77
N ARG A 92 -9.47 -13.20 19.43
CA ARG A 92 -8.26 -13.46 20.25
C ARG A 92 -7.02 -12.87 19.58
N ARG A 93 -6.62 -11.68 20.05
CA ARG A 93 -5.21 -11.27 20.13
C ARG A 93 -4.71 -11.70 21.50
N ASN A 94 -3.51 -12.27 21.58
CA ASN A 94 -2.72 -12.14 22.79
C ASN A 94 -1.24 -11.94 22.46
N SER A 95 -0.71 -10.91 23.09
CA SER A 95 0.68 -10.46 23.14
C SER A 95 1.49 -11.16 24.24
N ARG A 96 2.80 -10.88 24.27
CA ARG A 96 3.84 -11.15 25.30
C ARG A 96 4.64 -12.43 25.07
N SER A 97 5.94 -12.39 24.75
CA SER A 97 7.14 -11.83 25.40
C SER A 97 7.81 -12.76 26.43
N LYS A 98 9.08 -13.08 26.15
CA LYS A 98 10.21 -13.40 27.06
C LYS A 98 10.13 -14.65 27.97
N ALA A 99 11.02 -15.61 27.71
CA ALA A 99 12.30 -15.83 28.41
C ALA A 99 12.64 -17.31 28.74
N LYS A 100 13.95 -17.60 28.59
CA LYS A 100 14.78 -18.62 29.26
C LYS A 100 14.51 -20.11 29.02
N GLY A 101 15.47 -20.74 28.33
CA GLY A 101 15.81 -22.16 28.44
C GLY A 101 17.32 -22.31 28.59
N SER A 102 17.74 -22.78 29.75
CA SER A 102 19.10 -23.07 30.21
C SER A 102 19.56 -24.49 29.80
N GLY A 103 20.87 -24.67 29.59
CA GLY A 103 21.54 -25.99 29.58
C GLY A 103 22.42 -26.20 28.34
N GLY A 104 23.70 -26.58 28.40
CA GLY A 104 24.48 -27.09 29.51
C GLY A 104 25.97 -26.82 29.32
N LYS A 105 26.64 -26.65 30.45
CA LYS A 105 28.07 -26.49 30.63
C LYS A 105 28.65 -27.90 30.82
N SER A 106 29.44 -28.43 29.89
CA SER A 106 30.18 -29.66 30.12
C SER A 106 31.56 -29.32 30.68
N ASN A 107 31.71 -29.56 31.98
CA ASN A 107 33.01 -29.63 32.63
C ASN A 107 33.64 -30.98 32.28
N ASN A 108 34.78 -30.99 31.60
CA ASN A 108 35.63 -32.17 31.55
C ASN A 108 36.88 -31.93 32.39
N LEU A 109 36.94 -32.64 33.52
CA LEU A 109 38.11 -32.79 34.36
C LEU A 109 39.29 -33.27 33.50
N LYS A 110 40.41 -32.56 33.55
CA LYS A 110 41.72 -33.19 33.28
C LYS A 110 42.56 -33.16 34.54
N ARG A 111 42.60 -34.36 35.12
CA ARG A 111 43.46 -34.88 36.18
C ARG A 111 44.92 -34.52 35.89
N LYS A 112 45.57 -33.97 36.91
CA LYS A 112 47.00 -33.71 36.98
C LYS A 112 47.71 -35.04 37.26
N GLU A 113 48.51 -35.52 36.32
CA GLU A 113 49.44 -36.62 36.56
C GLU A 113 50.82 -36.21 36.02
N THR A 114 51.76 -36.11 36.95
CA THR A 114 53.19 -35.97 36.73
C THR A 114 53.80 -37.34 36.45
N SER A 115 54.64 -37.45 35.42
CA SER A 115 55.78 -38.37 35.45
C SER A 115 56.90 -37.89 34.52
N ARG A 116 58.12 -38.07 35.02
CA ARG A 116 59.42 -37.63 34.49
C ARG A 116 59.95 -38.56 33.39
N ASN A 117 60.91 -38.00 32.62
CA ASN A 117 61.99 -38.66 31.86
C ASN A 117 61.54 -39.37 30.57
N LYS A 118 62.23 -39.29 29.42
CA LYS A 118 63.69 -39.18 29.16
C LYS A 118 63.92 -38.78 27.70
N GLU A 119 65.06 -38.13 27.43
CA GLU A 119 65.56 -37.69 26.13
C GLU A 119 65.57 -38.77 25.04
N ARG A 120 65.36 -38.37 23.78
CA ARG A 120 66.27 -38.65 22.64
C ARG A 120 65.86 -37.84 21.39
N LYS A 121 66.84 -37.11 20.87
CA LYS A 121 66.93 -36.30 19.63
C LYS A 121 65.91 -36.60 18.53
N ASN A 122 65.35 -35.53 17.95
CA ASN A 122 65.21 -35.40 16.50
C ASN A 122 65.41 -33.92 16.09
N SER A 123 66.66 -33.52 15.88
CA SER A 123 67.08 -32.21 15.35
C SER A 123 66.71 -31.98 13.87
N LEU A 124 65.73 -32.74 13.35
CA LEU A 124 65.20 -32.67 11.98
C LEU A 124 63.85 -31.92 11.92
N ASN A 125 63.22 -31.69 13.07
CA ASN A 125 61.95 -30.96 13.15
C ASN A 125 62.11 -29.47 13.46
N ASP A 126 63.21 -29.05 14.09
CA ASP A 126 63.50 -27.64 14.34
C ASP A 126 63.72 -26.88 13.03
N ASP A 127 64.40 -27.48 12.04
CA ASP A 127 64.58 -26.87 10.71
C ASP A 127 63.26 -26.72 9.94
N LYS A 128 62.30 -27.65 10.12
CA LYS A 128 60.96 -27.56 9.51
C LYS A 128 60.10 -26.50 10.20
N GLU A 129 60.18 -26.38 11.51
CA GLU A 129 59.46 -25.37 12.28
C GLU A 129 60.04 -23.96 12.06
N GLU A 130 61.36 -23.84 11.94
CA GLU A 130 62.06 -22.60 11.62
C GLU A 130 61.79 -22.16 10.16
N LYS A 131 61.81 -23.09 9.19
CA LYS A 131 61.39 -22.81 7.80
C LYS A 131 59.92 -22.40 7.72
N GLY A 132 59.03 -23.04 8.48
CA GLY A 132 57.61 -22.68 8.57
C GLY A 132 57.38 -21.31 9.23
N ARG A 133 58.16 -20.96 10.26
CA ARG A 133 58.15 -19.62 10.88
C ARG A 133 58.70 -18.56 9.94
N LYS A 134 59.77 -18.84 9.19
CA LYS A 134 60.34 -17.94 8.17
C LYS A 134 59.38 -17.74 7.00
N GLN A 135 58.69 -18.79 6.54
CA GLN A 135 57.64 -18.67 5.52
C GLN A 135 56.45 -17.85 6.01
N ARG A 136 55.92 -18.11 7.21
CA ARG A 136 54.82 -17.28 7.78
C ARG A 136 55.24 -15.84 8.03
N ALA A 137 56.49 -15.60 8.40
CA ALA A 137 57.03 -14.24 8.55
C ALA A 137 57.20 -13.55 7.18
N ALA A 138 57.67 -14.26 6.16
CA ALA A 138 57.78 -13.76 4.78
C ALA A 138 56.41 -13.50 4.16
N GLU A 139 55.42 -14.38 4.38
CA GLU A 139 54.02 -14.18 3.99
C GLU A 139 53.42 -12.96 4.68
N LYS A 140 53.60 -12.81 6.00
CA LYS A 140 53.16 -11.61 6.73
C LYS A 140 53.83 -10.33 6.22
N LYS A 141 55.10 -10.39 5.84
CA LYS A 141 55.86 -9.25 5.31
C LYS A 141 55.35 -8.88 3.90
N SER A 142 55.23 -9.86 3.01
CA SER A 142 54.63 -9.75 1.68
C SER A 142 53.19 -9.22 1.72
N GLN A 143 52.37 -9.69 2.66
CA GLN A 143 51.00 -9.23 2.85
C GLN A 143 50.95 -7.77 3.37
N ASN A 144 51.97 -7.33 4.11
CA ASN A 144 52.09 -5.95 4.56
C ASN A 144 52.57 -5.03 3.45
N ASP A 145 53.50 -5.50 2.62
CA ASP A 145 54.05 -4.75 1.48
C ASP A 145 53.00 -4.58 0.38
N THR A 146 52.19 -5.61 0.11
CA THR A 146 51.02 -5.52 -0.79
C THR A 146 49.97 -4.55 -0.27
N LYS A 147 49.63 -4.58 1.04
CA LYS A 147 48.73 -3.59 1.65
C LYS A 147 49.27 -2.15 1.56
N LYS A 148 50.58 -1.96 1.76
CA LYS A 148 51.24 -0.66 1.59
C LYS A 148 51.17 -0.18 0.14
N ALA A 149 51.46 -1.06 -0.82
CA ALA A 149 51.39 -0.73 -2.25
C ALA A 149 49.96 -0.37 -2.68
N PHE A 150 48.96 -1.15 -2.26
CA PHE A 150 47.56 -0.83 -2.49
C PHE A 150 47.16 0.53 -1.89
N ASN A 151 47.55 0.82 -0.65
CA ASN A 151 47.27 2.13 -0.02
C ASN A 151 47.92 3.30 -0.77
N LEU A 152 49.13 3.10 -1.33
CA LEU A 152 49.82 4.14 -2.10
C LEU A 152 49.09 4.42 -3.44
N ILE A 153 48.59 3.37 -4.09
CA ILE A 153 47.81 3.48 -5.34
C ILE A 153 46.42 4.08 -5.08
N MET A 154 45.81 3.80 -3.92
CA MET A 154 44.50 4.34 -3.52
C MET A 154 44.55 5.80 -3.09
N LEU A 155 45.71 6.31 -2.71
CA LEU A 155 45.92 7.66 -2.18
C LEU A 155 45.36 8.78 -3.10
N PRO A 156 45.64 8.82 -4.42
CA PRO A 156 45.04 9.81 -5.31
C PRO A 156 43.51 9.71 -5.37
N PHE A 157 42.94 8.50 -5.28
CA PHE A 157 41.49 8.32 -5.25
C PHE A 157 40.86 8.81 -3.94
N LYS A 158 41.56 8.65 -2.81
CA LYS A 158 41.11 9.20 -1.51
C LYS A 158 41.08 10.73 -1.52
N ILE A 159 42.12 11.35 -2.08
CA ILE A 159 42.19 12.82 -2.23
C ILE A 159 41.07 13.32 -3.15
N LEU A 160 40.83 12.61 -4.26
CA LEU A 160 39.76 12.96 -5.19
C LEU A 160 38.37 12.83 -4.56
N ALA A 161 38.14 11.80 -3.73
CA ALA A 161 36.85 11.54 -3.09
C ALA A 161 36.51 12.51 -1.94
N PHE A 162 37.51 13.15 -1.32
CA PHE A 162 37.31 14.07 -0.19
C PHE A 162 36.30 15.21 -0.44
N PRO A 163 36.40 16.01 -1.52
CA PRO A 163 35.41 17.06 -1.79
C PRO A 163 34.00 16.50 -2.01
N PHE A 164 33.87 15.33 -2.63
CA PHE A 164 32.56 14.69 -2.85
C PHE A 164 31.89 14.30 -1.53
N ILE A 165 32.65 13.83 -0.53
CA ILE A 165 32.10 13.53 0.81
C ILE A 165 31.51 14.79 1.45
N VAL A 166 32.21 15.92 1.37
CA VAL A 166 31.74 17.19 1.94
C VAL A 166 30.43 17.61 1.30
N VAL A 167 30.38 17.62 -0.04
CA VAL A 167 29.16 17.97 -0.79
C VAL A 167 28.01 16.99 -0.48
N LEU A 168 28.28 15.69 -0.49
CA LEU A 168 27.29 14.65 -0.21
C LEU A 168 26.75 14.78 1.22
N SER A 169 27.59 15.12 2.19
CA SER A 169 27.17 15.32 3.58
C SER A 169 26.23 16.53 3.73
N VAL A 170 26.47 17.62 2.99
CA VAL A 170 25.57 18.79 2.97
C VAL A 170 24.23 18.42 2.33
N ILE A 171 24.26 17.69 1.20
CA ILE A 171 23.04 17.22 0.52
C ILE A 171 22.20 16.33 1.46
N ILE A 172 22.84 15.40 2.18
CA ILE A 172 22.14 14.53 3.15
C ILE A 172 21.49 15.37 4.26
N ALA A 173 22.17 16.38 4.79
CA ALA A 173 21.62 17.25 5.83
C ALA A 173 20.38 18.02 5.32
N VAL A 174 20.42 18.55 4.10
CA VAL A 174 19.28 19.22 3.49
C VAL A 174 18.11 18.24 3.29
N LEU A 175 18.39 17.04 2.76
CA LEU A 175 17.37 16.01 2.55
C LEU A 175 16.75 15.50 3.86
N GLN A 176 17.49 15.51 4.98
CA GLN A 176 16.94 15.19 6.30
C GLN A 176 15.85 16.17 6.71
N VAL A 177 16.12 17.47 6.54
CA VAL A 177 15.14 18.53 6.86
C VAL A 177 13.91 18.40 5.95
N ILE A 178 14.13 18.21 4.65
CA ILE A 178 13.03 18.02 3.68
C ILE A 178 12.21 16.78 4.02
N ASN A 179 12.84 15.67 4.43
CA ASN A 179 12.13 14.45 4.80
C ASN A 179 11.18 14.66 5.99
N ILE A 180 11.56 15.49 6.98
CA ILE A 180 10.68 15.86 8.10
C ILE A 180 9.49 16.67 7.59
N ILE A 181 9.74 17.72 6.80
CA ILE A 181 8.69 18.58 6.25
C ILE A 181 7.74 17.77 5.35
N SER A 182 8.29 16.87 4.54
CA SER A 182 7.56 16.01 3.62
C SER A 182 6.55 15.12 4.35
N TRP A 183 6.85 14.68 5.58
CA TRP A 183 5.91 13.88 6.36
C TRP A 183 4.64 14.66 6.73
N ILE A 184 4.79 15.94 7.07
CA ILE A 184 3.65 16.83 7.34
C ILE A 184 2.93 17.16 6.03
N ALA A 185 3.69 17.59 5.01
CA ALA A 185 3.14 18.01 3.72
C ALA A 185 2.30 16.90 3.07
N THR A 186 2.75 15.64 3.16
CA THR A 186 2.03 14.48 2.64
C THR A 186 0.62 14.37 3.20
N LYS A 187 0.44 14.59 4.51
CA LYS A 187 -0.89 14.50 5.14
C LYS A 187 -1.82 15.60 4.63
N VAL A 188 -1.29 16.81 4.49
CA VAL A 188 -2.03 17.96 3.95
C VAL A 188 -2.43 17.70 2.50
N LEU A 189 -1.51 17.20 1.68
CA LEU A 189 -1.78 16.88 0.28
C LEU A 189 -2.81 15.75 0.12
N ILE A 190 -2.75 14.71 0.95
CA ILE A 190 -3.76 13.62 0.93
C ILE A 190 -5.15 14.20 1.22
N VAL A 191 -5.29 14.98 2.30
CA VAL A 191 -6.59 15.58 2.65
C VAL A 191 -7.07 16.51 1.54
N GLY A 192 -6.20 17.40 1.06
CA GLY A 192 -6.53 18.34 -0.02
C GLY A 192 -6.96 17.63 -1.30
N SER A 193 -6.27 16.55 -1.66
CA SER A 193 -6.59 15.77 -2.85
C SER A 193 -7.94 15.04 -2.75
N ILE A 194 -8.26 14.48 -1.58
CA ILE A 194 -9.56 13.86 -1.33
C ILE A 194 -10.66 14.92 -1.41
N SER A 195 -10.44 16.10 -0.81
CA SER A 195 -11.38 17.21 -0.85
C SER A 195 -11.65 17.68 -2.28
N VAL A 196 -10.61 17.92 -3.08
CA VAL A 196 -10.77 18.35 -4.49
C VAL A 196 -11.51 17.28 -5.31
N GLY A 197 -11.15 16.01 -5.13
CA GLY A 197 -11.85 14.90 -5.79
C GLY A 197 -13.33 14.82 -5.40
N ALA A 198 -13.65 14.98 -4.11
CA ALA A 198 -15.02 14.97 -3.62
C ALA A 198 -15.85 16.16 -4.12
N ILE A 199 -15.27 17.37 -4.11
CA ILE A 199 -15.91 18.58 -4.64
C ILE A 199 -16.22 18.39 -6.13
N HIS A 200 -15.27 17.87 -6.91
CA HIS A 200 -15.50 17.67 -8.33
C HIS A 200 -16.58 16.61 -8.58
N LEU A 201 -16.54 15.49 -7.85
CA LEU A 201 -17.55 14.44 -7.98
C LEU A 201 -18.96 14.93 -7.58
N TYR A 202 -19.03 15.83 -6.58
CA TYR A 202 -20.29 16.47 -6.20
C TYR A 202 -20.83 17.40 -7.30
N GLN A 203 -19.97 18.20 -7.93
CA GLN A 203 -20.36 19.03 -9.08
C GLN A 203 -20.88 18.18 -10.24
N VAL A 204 -20.26 17.03 -10.49
CA VAL A 204 -20.73 16.07 -11.49
C VAL A 204 -22.12 15.53 -11.14
N LYS A 205 -22.35 15.17 -9.87
CA LYS A 205 -23.68 14.76 -9.39
C LYS A 205 -24.74 15.85 -9.58
N MET A 206 -24.35 17.12 -9.52
CA MET A 206 -25.21 18.29 -9.79
C MET A 206 -25.41 18.60 -11.29
N GLY A 207 -24.88 17.77 -12.19
CA GLY A 207 -25.10 17.88 -13.64
C GLY A 207 -23.95 18.51 -14.43
N GLN A 208 -22.82 18.83 -13.79
CA GLN A 208 -21.64 19.33 -14.51
C GLN A 208 -20.92 18.17 -15.23
N ALA A 209 -20.36 18.43 -16.42
CA ALA A 209 -19.61 17.42 -17.16
C ALA A 209 -18.38 16.94 -16.37
N ILE A 210 -18.07 15.64 -16.46
CA ILE A 210 -16.90 15.04 -15.81
C ILE A 210 -15.63 15.58 -16.47
N ASN A 211 -14.75 16.19 -15.67
CA ASN A 211 -13.43 16.57 -16.12
C ASN A 211 -12.39 15.58 -15.57
N TYR A 212 -12.05 14.59 -16.40
CA TYR A 212 -11.10 13.55 -16.04
C TYR A 212 -9.72 14.11 -15.67
N ASN A 213 -9.30 15.26 -16.18
CA ASN A 213 -8.00 15.83 -15.84
C ASN A 213 -7.92 16.16 -14.34
N ILE A 214 -8.99 16.69 -13.76
CA ILE A 214 -9.05 17.03 -12.34
C ILE A 214 -9.05 15.75 -11.50
N LEU A 215 -9.82 14.73 -11.92
CA LEU A 215 -9.91 13.46 -11.21
C LEU A 215 -8.58 12.68 -11.25
N ILE A 216 -7.93 12.64 -12.42
CA ILE A 216 -6.63 12.02 -12.63
C ILE A 216 -5.55 12.78 -11.84
N LEU A 217 -5.54 14.11 -11.87
CA LEU A 217 -4.59 14.91 -11.12
C LEU A 217 -4.73 14.68 -9.61
N ALA A 218 -5.95 14.69 -9.08
CA ALA A 218 -6.21 14.36 -7.68
C ALA A 218 -5.74 12.93 -7.37
N GLY A 219 -6.13 11.94 -8.18
CA GLY A 219 -5.67 10.56 -7.99
C GLY A 219 -4.14 10.42 -7.99
N ALA A 220 -3.46 11.09 -8.92
CA ALA A 220 -2.00 11.08 -9.03
C ALA A 220 -1.32 11.77 -7.85
N VAL A 221 -1.81 12.93 -7.41
CA VAL A 221 -1.29 13.65 -6.24
C VAL A 221 -1.48 12.82 -4.97
N LEU A 222 -2.63 12.18 -4.80
CA LEU A 222 -2.89 11.29 -3.67
C LEU A 222 -1.92 10.11 -3.65
N LEU A 223 -1.74 9.45 -4.80
CA LEU A 223 -0.83 8.32 -4.92
C LEU A 223 0.62 8.73 -4.67
N ALA A 224 1.08 9.81 -5.31
CA ALA A 224 2.42 10.34 -5.12
C ALA A 224 2.68 10.72 -3.67
N SER A 225 1.74 11.41 -3.02
CA SER A 225 1.85 11.81 -1.62
C SER A 225 2.00 10.60 -0.70
N PHE A 226 1.21 9.54 -0.92
CA PHE A 226 1.30 8.33 -0.10
C PHE A 226 2.70 7.71 -0.11
N PHE A 227 3.36 7.68 -1.27
CA PHE A 227 4.69 7.08 -1.42
C PHE A 227 5.85 8.03 -1.11
N LEU A 228 5.64 9.34 -1.20
CA LEU A 228 6.67 10.36 -1.00
C LEU A 228 7.51 10.15 0.27
N PRO A 229 6.95 10.00 1.49
CA PRO A 229 7.76 9.84 2.70
C PRO A 229 8.58 8.54 2.72
N TYR A 230 8.08 7.48 2.07
CA TYR A 230 8.81 6.22 1.97
C TYR A 230 9.99 6.33 1.01
N ILE A 231 9.78 6.98 -0.14
CA ILE A 231 10.81 7.20 -1.15
C ILE A 231 11.92 8.09 -0.58
N LEU A 232 11.57 9.22 0.06
CA LEU A 232 12.56 10.10 0.68
C LEU A 232 13.36 9.38 1.78
N LYS A 233 12.70 8.60 2.63
CA LYS A 233 13.39 7.84 3.68
C LYS A 233 14.34 6.78 3.10
N LEU A 234 13.92 6.08 2.04
CA LEU A 234 14.76 5.11 1.35
C LEU A 234 15.97 5.80 0.70
N LEU A 235 15.73 6.89 -0.04
CA LEU A 235 16.77 7.68 -0.70
C LEU A 235 17.79 8.18 0.32
N LEU A 236 17.32 8.73 1.44
CA LEU A 236 18.18 9.23 2.51
C LEU A 236 19.05 8.11 3.10
N LYS A 237 18.47 6.93 3.35
CA LYS A 237 19.21 5.76 3.86
C LYS A 237 20.27 5.29 2.87
N VAL A 238 19.95 5.25 1.58
CA VAL A 238 20.91 4.88 0.53
C VAL A 238 22.06 5.88 0.46
N LEU A 239 21.76 7.19 0.44
CA LEU A 239 22.79 8.23 0.43
C LEU A 239 23.68 8.19 1.68
N GLN A 240 23.09 7.98 2.86
CA GLN A 240 23.84 7.81 4.10
C GLN A 240 24.79 6.61 4.02
N THR A 241 24.30 5.46 3.55
CA THR A 241 25.13 4.26 3.37
C THR A 241 26.30 4.53 2.42
N ILE A 242 26.04 5.18 1.28
CA ILE A 242 27.09 5.55 0.31
C ILE A 242 28.11 6.49 0.96
N ASN A 243 27.65 7.50 1.70
CA ASN A 243 28.51 8.46 2.38
C ASN A 243 29.39 7.78 3.44
N ASP A 244 28.84 6.84 4.21
CA ASP A 244 29.59 6.12 5.24
C ASP A 244 30.63 5.18 4.62
N VAL A 245 30.30 4.51 3.51
CA VAL A 245 31.27 3.72 2.72
C VAL A 245 32.37 4.61 2.17
N LEU A 246 32.02 5.78 1.62
CA LEU A 246 32.99 6.72 1.06
C LEU A 246 33.90 7.31 2.15
N LYS A 247 33.33 7.62 3.32
CA LYS A 247 34.09 8.03 4.51
C LYS A 247 35.05 6.95 4.96
N GLY A 248 34.61 5.69 5.08
CA GLY A 248 35.48 4.57 5.45
C GLY A 248 36.51 4.21 4.38
N PHE A 249 36.31 4.63 3.13
CA PHE A 249 37.33 4.54 2.07
C PHE A 249 38.37 5.65 2.22
N VAL A 250 37.96 6.89 2.49
CA VAL A 250 38.87 8.05 2.57
C VAL A 250 39.63 8.10 3.89
N PHE A 251 38.92 8.04 5.02
CA PHE A 251 39.46 8.10 6.39
C PHE A 251 39.81 6.70 6.90
#